data_AF-A0A7W8IG94-F1
#
_entry.id   AF-A0A7W8IG94-F1
#
_cell.length_a   1.000
_cell.length_b   1.000
_cell.length_c   1.000
_cell.angle_alpha   90.00
_cell.angle_beta   90.00
_cell.angle_gamma   90.00
#
_symmetry.space_group_name_H-M   'P 1'
#
loop_
_entity.id
_entity.type
_entity.pdbx_description
1 polymer ?
#
loop_
_entity_poly.entity_id
_entity_poly.type
_entity_poly.pdbx_seq_one_letter_code
_entity_poly.pdbx_strand_id
1 'polypeptide(L)'
;MRITWMFVAAALSFPAHGALADSIQLTVHSSVTIDVSSPNDNFFGQYDNVQGLPFLNDHPSISTNVVIPFSNVSVLLPTGSVFEDASVGIAGPPLGTMVMGTGHEFAGTPFGAVINHSLPSVAPTFSKNGISDVSVDLLFTGKTTVAGEKVSTNIQDLNFVLSGFIQSALLNPGSNWAGYLGGSGQVVIPYTVELTVDYSPVPEPSSLALFGIGLLGLSGVVRWKLRS
;
A
#
# COMPACT_ATOMS: atom_id res chain seq x y z
N MET A 1 -46.31 29.89 -63.93
CA MET A 1 -45.79 30.07 -62.55
C MET A 1 -44.48 29.31 -62.42
N ARG A 2 -43.37 30.02 -62.15
CA ARG A 2 -42.08 29.40 -61.82
C ARG A 2 -41.97 29.36 -60.29
N ILE A 3 -41.80 28.17 -59.72
CA ILE A 3 -41.51 27.98 -58.29
C ILE A 3 -40.00 27.81 -58.17
N THR A 4 -39.35 28.81 -57.60
CA THR A 4 -37.92 28.81 -57.29
C THR A 4 -37.71 28.04 -56.00
N TRP A 5 -36.96 26.94 -56.03
CA TRP A 5 -36.56 26.21 -54.83
C TRP A 5 -35.22 26.78 -54.33
N MET A 6 -35.23 27.40 -53.15
CA MET A 6 -34.03 27.78 -52.41
C MET A 6 -33.48 26.53 -51.72
N PHE A 7 -32.31 26.04 -52.14
CA PHE A 7 -31.53 25.10 -51.33
C PHE A 7 -30.75 25.91 -50.31
N VAL A 8 -31.21 25.91 -49.05
CA VAL A 8 -30.39 26.36 -47.92
C VAL A 8 -29.43 25.21 -47.58
N ALA A 9 -28.21 25.28 -48.11
CA ALA A 9 -27.12 24.46 -47.59
C ALA A 9 -26.65 25.10 -46.28
N ALA A 10 -27.24 24.67 -45.16
CA ALA A 10 -26.71 24.99 -43.85
C ALA A 10 -25.46 24.13 -43.63
N ALA A 11 -24.27 24.70 -43.84
CA ALA A 11 -23.03 24.14 -43.35
C ALA A 11 -23.05 24.22 -41.81
N LEU A 12 -23.52 23.15 -41.17
CA LEU A 12 -23.47 22.99 -39.73
C LEU A 12 -22.04 22.59 -39.34
N SER A 13 -21.14 23.57 -39.28
CA SER A 13 -19.88 23.41 -38.55
C SER A 13 -20.19 23.52 -37.06
N PHE A 14 -20.46 22.38 -36.43
CA PHE A 14 -20.50 22.31 -34.96
C PHE A 14 -19.19 21.74 -34.45
N PRO A 15 -18.60 22.35 -33.40
CA PRO A 15 -17.45 21.75 -32.75
C PRO A 15 -17.88 20.37 -32.24
N ALA A 16 -17.14 19.33 -32.62
CA ALA A 16 -17.12 18.11 -31.85
C ALA A 16 -16.88 18.56 -30.41
N HIS A 17 -17.85 18.34 -29.52
CA HIS A 17 -17.67 18.66 -28.12
C HIS A 17 -16.46 17.83 -27.69
N GLY A 18 -15.36 18.51 -27.35
CA GLY A 18 -14.17 17.85 -26.87
C GLY A 18 -14.59 16.97 -25.71
N ALA A 19 -14.27 15.68 -25.79
CA ALA A 19 -14.33 14.82 -24.62
C ALA A 19 -13.52 15.52 -23.53
N LEU A 20 -14.19 15.91 -22.45
CA LEU A 20 -13.50 16.44 -21.29
C LEU A 20 -12.77 15.25 -20.67
N ALA A 21 -11.47 15.42 -20.40
CA ALA A 21 -10.70 14.43 -19.65
C ALA A 21 -11.42 14.15 -18.33
N ASP A 22 -11.61 12.86 -18.04
CA ASP A 22 -12.25 12.35 -16.84
C ASP A 22 -11.26 11.48 -16.06
N SER A 23 -11.51 11.28 -14.78
CA SER A 23 -10.59 10.57 -13.88
C SER A 23 -11.31 9.53 -13.03
N ILE A 24 -10.73 8.33 -12.94
CA ILE A 24 -11.17 7.29 -12.02
C ILE A 24 -10.10 7.12 -10.94
N GLN A 25 -10.52 7.26 -9.69
CA GLN A 25 -9.69 7.01 -8.53
C GLN A 25 -10.21 5.78 -7.77
N LEU A 26 -9.32 4.83 -7.50
CA LEU A 26 -9.58 3.64 -6.70
C LEU A 26 -8.66 3.63 -5.49
N THR A 27 -9.25 3.61 -4.29
CA THR A 27 -8.53 3.54 -3.02
C THR A 27 -8.80 2.22 -2.33
N VAL A 28 -7.74 1.51 -1.94
CA VAL A 28 -7.80 0.23 -1.22
C VAL A 28 -7.03 0.37 0.09
N HIS A 29 -7.71 0.17 1.22
CA HIS A 29 -7.08 0.09 2.53
C HIS A 29 -6.76 -1.35 2.87
N SER A 30 -5.52 -1.62 3.27
CA SER A 30 -5.05 -2.95 3.63
C SER A 30 -4.05 -2.88 4.79
N SER A 31 -3.58 -4.05 5.21
CA SER A 31 -2.57 -4.17 6.25
C SER A 31 -1.76 -5.43 6.03
N VAL A 32 -0.49 -5.38 6.40
CA VAL A 32 0.38 -6.57 6.43
C VAL A 32 0.85 -6.86 7.84
N THR A 33 0.88 -8.14 8.17
CA THR A 33 1.43 -8.63 9.42
C THR A 33 2.87 -9.07 9.20
N ILE A 34 3.80 -8.52 9.97
CA ILE A 34 5.23 -8.81 9.86
C ILE A 34 5.72 -9.37 11.18
N ASP A 35 6.33 -10.54 11.12
CA ASP A 35 7.08 -11.11 12.23
C ASP A 35 8.43 -10.41 12.34
N VAL A 36 8.70 -9.86 13.51
CA VAL A 36 9.96 -9.18 13.83
C VAL A 36 10.77 -10.04 14.77
N SER A 37 12.07 -10.06 14.57
CA SER A 37 12.98 -10.74 15.48
C SER A 37 14.29 -9.98 15.61
N SER A 38 14.85 -10.04 16.81
CA SER A 38 16.23 -9.65 17.11
C SER A 38 16.98 -10.93 17.47
N PRO A 39 18.01 -11.32 16.69
CA PRO A 39 18.86 -12.43 17.07
C PRO A 39 19.59 -12.17 18.40
N ASN A 40 20.02 -13.26 19.04
CA ASN A 40 20.70 -13.32 20.34
C ASN A 40 22.16 -12.86 20.27
N ASP A 41 22.47 -11.75 19.61
CA ASP A 41 23.86 -11.35 19.34
C ASP A 41 24.14 -9.85 19.54
N ASN A 42 23.12 -9.00 19.51
CA ASN A 42 23.32 -7.54 19.50
C ASN A 42 23.10 -6.86 20.86
N PHE A 43 22.48 -7.53 21.83
CA PHE A 43 22.18 -6.95 23.16
C PHE A 43 22.70 -7.87 24.24
N PHE A 44 23.28 -7.28 25.28
CA PHE A 44 23.75 -8.03 26.42
C PHE A 44 23.13 -7.56 27.73
N GLY A 45 22.79 -8.52 28.56
CA GLY A 45 22.36 -8.27 29.93
C GLY A 45 23.35 -8.88 30.90
N GLN A 46 23.64 -8.16 31.98
CA GLN A 46 24.37 -8.67 33.13
C GLN A 46 23.50 -8.46 34.37
N TYR A 47 23.14 -9.57 35.01
CA TYR A 47 22.18 -9.58 36.11
C TYR A 47 22.86 -10.01 37.40
N ASP A 48 23.42 -9.01 38.07
CA ASP A 48 24.14 -9.18 39.33
C ASP A 48 23.25 -8.82 40.49
N ASN A 49 22.36 -9.75 40.86
CA ASN A 49 21.52 -9.58 42.05
C ASN A 49 22.32 -9.75 43.36
N VAL A 50 23.60 -9.37 43.36
CA VAL A 50 24.56 -9.53 44.46
C VAL A 50 24.94 -8.18 45.09
N GLN A 51 24.68 -7.03 44.43
CA GLN A 51 25.12 -5.71 44.95
C GLN A 51 24.15 -4.52 44.79
N GLY A 52 22.87 -4.72 44.47
CA GLY A 52 21.91 -3.62 44.45
C GLY A 52 22.20 -2.53 43.39
N LEU A 53 22.93 -2.88 42.34
CA LEU A 53 23.15 -2.00 41.18
C LEU A 53 21.87 -1.92 40.34
N PRO A 54 21.56 -0.75 39.74
CA PRO A 54 20.42 -0.62 38.84
C PRO A 54 20.61 -1.51 37.60
N PHE A 55 19.52 -2.11 37.14
CA PHE A 55 19.50 -2.89 35.91
C PHE A 55 19.81 -1.98 34.71
N LEU A 56 20.79 -2.35 33.88
CA LEU A 56 20.92 -1.83 32.52
C LEU A 56 19.78 -2.47 31.70
N ASN A 57 18.79 -1.66 31.34
CA ASN A 57 17.59 -2.10 30.63
C ASN A 57 17.85 -1.99 29.13
N ASP A 58 18.64 -2.92 28.59
CA ASP A 58 18.90 -3.01 27.16
C ASP A 58 17.81 -3.87 26.50
N HIS A 59 17.18 -3.33 25.46
CA HIS A 59 16.07 -3.93 24.74
C HIS A 59 16.52 -4.46 23.37
N PRO A 60 16.16 -5.70 22.98
CA PRO A 60 16.51 -6.25 21.68
C PRO A 60 16.05 -5.35 20.52
N SER A 61 16.96 -4.85 19.69
CA SER A 61 16.63 -4.01 18.54
C SER A 61 16.22 -4.82 17.33
N ILE A 62 15.24 -4.30 16.61
CA ILE A 62 14.80 -4.80 15.31
C ILE A 62 15.51 -4.00 14.24
N SER A 63 16.07 -4.69 13.25
CA SER A 63 16.53 -4.08 11.99
C SER A 63 16.34 -5.11 10.89
N THR A 64 15.32 -4.94 10.05
CA THR A 64 15.01 -5.90 8.99
C THR A 64 14.41 -5.20 7.76
N ASN A 65 14.50 -5.88 6.62
CA ASN A 65 13.81 -5.50 5.41
C ASN A 65 12.92 -6.65 4.96
N VAL A 66 11.64 -6.35 4.71
CA VAL A 66 10.63 -7.36 4.37
C VAL A 66 9.97 -6.99 3.06
N VAL A 67 9.93 -7.95 2.14
CA VAL A 67 9.29 -7.81 0.83
C VAL A 67 7.98 -8.59 0.84
N ILE A 68 6.88 -7.90 0.58
CA ILE A 68 5.54 -8.51 0.48
C ILE A 68 4.97 -8.25 -0.92
N PRO A 69 4.53 -9.29 -1.65
CA PRO A 69 3.88 -9.11 -2.93
C PRO A 69 2.50 -8.50 -2.74
N PHE A 70 2.27 -7.38 -3.40
CA PHE A 70 0.97 -6.73 -3.54
C PHE A 70 0.21 -7.29 -4.75
N SER A 71 -1.03 -7.70 -4.50
CA SER A 71 -1.92 -8.25 -5.51
C SER A 71 -2.29 -7.21 -6.57
N ASN A 72 -2.50 -7.69 -7.80
CA ASN A 72 -2.88 -6.84 -8.91
C ASN A 72 -4.25 -6.17 -8.69
N VAL A 73 -4.29 -4.84 -8.80
CA VAL A 73 -5.51 -4.04 -8.86
C VAL A 73 -5.66 -3.50 -10.28
N SER A 74 -6.87 -3.56 -10.82
CA SER A 74 -7.13 -3.10 -12.17
C SER A 74 -8.49 -2.44 -12.33
N VAL A 75 -8.53 -1.46 -13.22
CA VAL A 75 -9.72 -0.73 -13.64
C VAL A 75 -9.95 -0.97 -15.13
N LEU A 76 -11.21 -1.12 -15.52
CA LEU A 76 -11.64 -1.15 -16.91
C LEU A 76 -12.17 0.23 -17.29
N LEU A 77 -11.59 0.81 -18.33
CA LEU A 77 -12.03 2.06 -18.91
C LEU A 77 -13.28 1.82 -19.77
N PRO A 78 -14.16 2.84 -19.91
CA PRO A 78 -15.28 2.76 -20.84
C PRO A 78 -14.80 2.47 -22.26
N THR A 79 -15.56 1.68 -23.01
CA THR A 79 -15.13 1.23 -24.33
C THR A 79 -14.84 2.39 -25.29
N GLY A 80 -13.70 2.28 -25.97
CA GLY A 80 -13.18 3.28 -26.90
C GLY A 80 -12.48 4.47 -26.26
N SER A 81 -12.46 4.59 -24.93
CA SER A 81 -11.75 5.67 -24.23
C SER A 81 -10.27 5.72 -24.63
N VAL A 82 -9.73 6.93 -24.70
CA VAL A 82 -8.31 7.16 -24.91
C VAL A 82 -7.64 7.30 -23.56
N PHE A 83 -6.72 6.37 -23.25
CA PHE A 83 -5.87 6.45 -22.07
C PHE A 83 -4.94 7.66 -22.17
N GLU A 84 -4.88 8.47 -21.11
CA GLU A 84 -3.98 9.62 -21.03
C GLU A 84 -2.83 9.34 -20.06
N ASP A 85 -3.14 9.03 -18.81
CA ASP A 85 -2.15 8.73 -17.78
C ASP A 85 -2.72 7.77 -16.71
N ALA A 86 -1.83 7.09 -16.00
CA ALA A 86 -2.19 6.38 -14.78
C ALA A 86 -1.03 6.34 -13.80
N SER A 87 -1.34 6.67 -12.55
CA SER A 87 -0.41 6.65 -11.45
C SER A 87 -0.89 5.69 -10.37
N VAL A 88 0.05 5.04 -9.70
CA VAL A 88 -0.23 4.25 -8.51
C VAL A 88 0.65 4.75 -7.37
N GLY A 89 -0.02 5.20 -6.32
CA GLY A 89 0.59 5.59 -5.05
C GLY A 89 0.32 4.53 -4.00
N ILE A 90 1.30 4.31 -3.12
CA ILE A 90 1.08 3.53 -1.90
C ILE A 90 1.59 4.37 -0.73
N ALA A 91 0.70 4.60 0.22
CA ALA A 91 1.01 5.31 1.46
C ALA A 91 0.98 4.32 2.62
N GLY A 92 2.11 4.18 3.32
CA GLY A 92 2.18 3.54 4.62
C GLY A 92 1.91 4.53 5.75
N PRO A 93 2.22 4.16 7.00
CA PRO A 93 2.34 5.13 8.09
C PRO A 93 3.34 6.23 7.70
N PRO A 94 3.16 7.49 8.15
CA PRO A 94 4.13 8.54 7.91
C PRO A 94 5.53 8.13 8.36
N LEU A 95 6.57 8.51 7.61
CA LEU A 95 7.97 8.22 7.94
C LEU A 95 8.27 8.60 9.39
N GLY A 96 8.93 7.69 10.12
CA GLY A 96 9.24 7.87 11.54
C GLY A 96 8.08 7.60 12.50
N THR A 97 6.88 7.23 12.02
CA THR A 97 5.79 6.77 12.90
C THR A 97 6.14 5.40 13.47
N MET A 98 6.08 5.28 14.79
CA MET A 98 6.28 4.02 15.48
C MET A 98 4.97 3.22 15.47
N VAL A 99 5.04 1.98 14.99
CA VAL A 99 3.94 1.02 14.96
C VAL A 99 4.14 0.02 16.10
N MET A 100 3.20 0.03 17.04
CA MET A 100 3.22 -0.92 18.15
C MET A 100 2.69 -2.28 17.74
N GLY A 101 3.37 -3.32 18.18
CA GLY A 101 3.01 -4.72 18.00
C GLY A 101 3.14 -5.53 19.28
N THR A 102 3.02 -6.84 19.13
CA THR A 102 3.33 -7.79 20.20
C THR A 102 4.83 -8.03 20.25
N GLY A 103 5.35 -8.34 21.44
CA GLY A 103 6.76 -8.61 21.65
C GLY A 103 6.98 -9.60 22.78
N HIS A 104 8.09 -10.33 22.70
CA HIS A 104 8.56 -11.20 23.75
C HIS A 104 10.08 -11.22 23.74
N GLU A 105 10.68 -10.79 24.83
CA GLU A 105 12.12 -10.90 25.08
C GLU A 105 12.45 -12.27 25.67
N PHE A 106 13.63 -12.77 25.37
CA PHE A 106 14.14 -14.00 25.96
C PHE A 106 15.63 -13.93 26.20
N ALA A 107 16.07 -14.59 27.27
CA ALA A 107 17.47 -14.81 27.53
C ALA A 107 18.05 -15.75 26.45
N GLY A 108 19.08 -15.28 25.77
CA GLY A 108 19.79 -16.01 24.75
C GLY A 108 21.02 -16.75 25.30
N THR A 109 22.06 -16.83 24.48
CA THR A 109 23.29 -17.54 24.80
C THR A 109 24.01 -16.82 25.95
N PRO A 110 24.33 -17.50 27.06
CA PRO A 110 25.17 -16.92 28.10
C PRO A 110 26.57 -16.63 27.54
N PHE A 111 27.18 -15.54 27.97
CA PHE A 111 28.56 -15.21 27.63
C PHE A 111 29.26 -14.57 28.82
N GLY A 112 30.59 -14.66 28.84
CA GLY A 112 31.40 -14.18 29.95
C GLY A 112 31.51 -15.18 31.11
N ALA A 113 32.44 -14.89 32.02
CA ALA A 113 32.59 -15.68 33.24
C ALA A 113 31.50 -15.28 34.23
N VAL A 114 30.89 -16.27 34.85
CA VAL A 114 30.02 -16.10 36.03
C VAL A 114 30.83 -15.30 37.07
N ILE A 115 30.34 -14.12 37.47
CA ILE A 115 31.09 -13.21 38.35
C ILE A 115 31.40 -13.87 39.67
N ASN A 116 30.47 -14.68 40.17
CA ASN A 116 30.67 -15.49 41.35
C ASN A 116 30.47 -16.98 41.04
N HIS A 117 31.57 -17.71 40.85
CA HIS A 117 31.57 -19.16 40.64
C HIS A 117 30.96 -19.96 41.81
N SER A 118 30.78 -19.37 43.00
CA SER A 118 30.16 -20.03 44.14
C SER A 118 28.62 -19.93 44.15
N LEU A 119 28.02 -19.18 43.24
CA LEU A 119 26.57 -18.99 43.14
C LEU A 119 26.04 -19.63 41.84
N PRO A 120 24.79 -20.13 41.82
CA PRO A 120 24.18 -20.61 40.58
C PRO A 120 24.00 -19.45 39.60
N SER A 121 24.22 -19.73 38.32
CA SER A 121 23.87 -18.80 37.23
C SER A 121 22.42 -19.00 36.84
N VAL A 122 21.61 -17.95 36.94
CA VAL A 122 20.17 -17.97 36.67
C VAL A 122 19.87 -16.89 35.65
N ALA A 123 19.41 -17.28 34.47
CA ALA A 123 19.01 -16.36 33.42
C ALA A 123 17.77 -15.54 33.82
N PRO A 124 17.65 -14.30 33.32
CA PRO A 124 16.42 -13.52 33.48
C PRO A 124 15.26 -14.19 32.75
N THR A 125 14.04 -13.95 33.23
CA THR A 125 12.83 -14.34 32.53
C THR A 125 11.92 -13.13 32.32
N PHE A 126 11.26 -13.12 31.17
CA PHE A 126 10.45 -11.99 30.72
C PHE A 126 9.01 -12.42 30.50
N SER A 127 8.11 -11.45 30.60
CA SER A 127 6.70 -11.63 30.29
C SER A 127 6.52 -11.96 28.82
N LYS A 128 5.52 -12.80 28.52
CA LYS A 128 5.09 -13.07 27.14
C LYS A 128 4.25 -11.93 26.55
N ASN A 129 3.79 -11.01 27.38
CA ASN A 129 2.93 -9.89 26.99
C ASN A 129 3.76 -8.61 26.83
N GLY A 130 4.87 -8.70 26.10
CA GLY A 130 5.66 -7.55 25.74
C GLY A 130 5.09 -6.80 24.53
N ILE A 131 5.74 -5.71 24.19
CA ILE A 131 5.46 -4.89 23.03
C ILE A 131 6.65 -4.92 22.08
N SER A 132 6.38 -4.75 20.79
CA SER A 132 7.38 -4.30 19.83
C SER A 132 7.03 -2.89 19.40
N ASP A 133 8.03 -2.03 19.24
CA ASP A 133 7.83 -0.67 18.76
C ASP A 133 8.73 -0.46 17.55
N VAL A 134 8.12 -0.29 16.37
CA VAL A 134 8.81 -0.40 15.09
C VAL A 134 8.54 0.83 14.22
N SER A 135 9.59 1.55 13.90
CA SER A 135 9.60 2.54 12.83
C SER A 135 9.55 1.85 11.48
N VAL A 136 8.66 2.32 10.62
CA VAL A 136 8.38 1.73 9.30
C VAL A 136 8.67 2.74 8.20
N ASP A 137 9.55 2.36 7.29
CA ASP A 137 9.73 3.05 6.02
C ASP A 137 9.24 2.15 4.88
N LEU A 138 8.21 2.61 4.15
CA LEU A 138 7.71 1.95 2.96
C LEU A 138 8.40 2.50 1.71
N LEU A 139 9.15 1.63 1.03
CA LEU A 139 9.78 1.93 -0.24
C LEU A 139 8.96 1.27 -1.35
N PHE A 140 8.39 2.09 -2.23
CA PHE A 140 7.58 1.63 -3.35
C PHE A 140 7.87 2.46 -4.59
N THR A 141 8.04 1.81 -5.74
CA THR A 141 8.09 2.45 -7.05
C THR A 141 6.99 1.87 -7.91
N GLY A 142 5.85 2.56 -7.90
CA GLY A 142 4.66 2.17 -8.61
C GLY A 142 4.85 2.12 -10.11
N LYS A 143 4.42 1.02 -10.74
CA LYS A 143 4.24 0.94 -12.19
C LYS A 143 2.82 0.57 -12.54
N THR A 144 2.27 1.23 -13.55
CA THR A 144 1.00 0.87 -14.16
C THR A 144 1.27 0.23 -15.51
N THR A 145 0.36 -0.63 -15.94
CA THR A 145 0.37 -1.21 -17.30
C THR A 145 -0.99 -1.05 -17.91
N VAL A 146 -0.98 -0.77 -19.21
CA VAL A 146 -2.18 -0.59 -20.03
C VAL A 146 -2.23 -1.70 -21.06
N ALA A 147 -3.34 -2.42 -21.09
CA ALA A 147 -3.60 -3.48 -22.07
C ALA A 147 -5.03 -3.33 -22.60
N GLY A 148 -5.15 -2.69 -23.77
CA GLY A 148 -6.45 -2.29 -24.32
C GLY A 148 -7.14 -1.31 -23.38
N GLU A 149 -8.35 -1.65 -22.95
CA GLU A 149 -9.19 -0.83 -22.05
C GLU A 149 -8.88 -1.07 -20.57
N LYS A 150 -7.93 -1.94 -20.25
CA LYS A 150 -7.57 -2.28 -18.87
C LYS A 150 -6.32 -1.55 -18.45
N VAL A 151 -6.42 -0.82 -17.33
CA VAL A 151 -5.27 -0.27 -16.59
C VAL A 151 -5.07 -1.11 -15.32
N SER A 152 -3.83 -1.54 -15.07
CA SER A 152 -3.51 -2.54 -14.04
C SER A 152 -2.21 -2.19 -13.32
N THR A 153 -2.15 -2.41 -12.01
CA THR A 153 -0.92 -2.26 -11.23
C THR A 153 0.05 -3.42 -11.45
N ASN A 154 -0.38 -4.56 -12.00
CA ASN A 154 0.31 -5.85 -11.90
C ASN A 154 0.59 -6.25 -10.45
N ILE A 155 1.21 -7.41 -10.28
CA ILE A 155 1.80 -7.80 -9.00
C ILE A 155 3.06 -6.96 -8.82
N GLN A 156 3.16 -6.25 -7.70
CA GLN A 156 4.32 -5.43 -7.36
C GLN A 156 4.79 -5.76 -5.96
N ASP A 157 6.07 -5.60 -5.69
CA ASP A 157 6.65 -5.86 -4.38
C ASP A 157 6.61 -4.59 -3.51
N LEU A 158 6.10 -4.72 -2.29
CA LEU A 158 6.17 -3.70 -1.25
C LEU A 158 7.38 -3.99 -0.37
N ASN A 159 8.28 -3.03 -0.26
CA ASN A 159 9.49 -3.18 0.54
C ASN A 159 9.38 -2.36 1.83
N PHE A 160 9.28 -3.03 2.97
CA PHE A 160 9.19 -2.43 4.29
C PHE A 160 10.53 -2.52 5.00
N VAL A 161 11.16 -1.37 5.23
CA VAL A 161 12.35 -1.26 6.07
C VAL A 161 11.88 -0.97 7.49
N LEU A 162 12.24 -1.85 8.42
CA LEU A 162 11.81 -1.83 9.80
C LEU A 162 13.01 -1.61 10.72
N SER A 163 12.87 -0.67 11.65
CA SER A 163 13.82 -0.47 12.74
C SER A 163 13.09 -0.21 14.05
N GLY A 164 13.62 -0.67 15.18
CA GLY A 164 12.90 -0.51 16.44
C GLY A 164 13.45 -1.34 17.58
N PHE A 165 12.60 -1.65 18.56
CA PHE A 165 12.97 -2.49 19.69
C PHE A 165 11.80 -3.37 20.16
N ILE A 166 12.13 -4.43 20.89
CA ILE A 166 11.19 -5.31 21.57
C ILE A 166 11.38 -5.08 23.06
N GLN A 167 10.29 -4.89 23.79
CA GLN A 167 10.30 -4.67 25.23
C GLN A 167 9.35 -5.64 25.92
N SER A 168 9.79 -6.27 27.00
CA SER A 168 8.94 -7.10 27.86
C SER A 168 9.14 -6.75 29.32
N ALA A 169 8.09 -6.97 30.13
CA ALA A 169 8.22 -6.83 31.57
C ALA A 169 9.13 -7.94 32.13
N LEU A 170 10.13 -7.57 32.91
CA LEU A 170 11.01 -8.50 33.62
C LEU A 170 10.22 -9.22 34.73
N LEU A 171 10.10 -10.54 34.65
CA LEU A 171 9.42 -11.36 35.66
C LEU A 171 10.40 -11.85 36.73
N ASN A 172 11.57 -12.28 36.29
CA ASN A 172 12.69 -12.62 37.16
C ASN A 172 13.93 -11.92 36.60
N PRO A 173 14.62 -11.09 37.38
CA PRO A 173 15.88 -10.51 36.95
C PRO A 173 16.98 -11.55 36.74
N GLY A 174 16.82 -12.79 37.20
CA GLY A 174 17.92 -13.74 37.22
C GLY A 174 18.95 -13.36 38.29
N SER A 175 20.06 -14.08 38.31
CA SER A 175 21.18 -13.79 39.21
C SER A 175 22.46 -14.43 38.69
N ASN A 176 23.57 -13.71 38.80
CA ASN A 176 24.90 -14.23 38.49
C ASN A 176 24.95 -14.77 37.05
N TRP A 177 24.31 -14.05 36.14
CA TRP A 177 24.15 -14.39 34.74
C TRP A 177 24.57 -13.21 33.88
N ALA A 178 25.33 -13.52 32.84
CA ALA A 178 25.66 -12.61 31.77
C ALA A 178 25.41 -13.34 30.45
N GLY A 179 24.82 -12.66 29.48
CA GLY A 179 24.44 -13.28 28.23
C GLY A 179 23.75 -12.34 27.27
N TYR A 180 23.52 -12.86 26.07
CA TYR A 180 22.80 -12.13 25.04
C TYR A 180 21.29 -12.13 25.32
N LEU A 181 20.62 -11.07 24.89
CA LEU A 181 19.17 -10.98 24.87
C LEU A 181 18.68 -11.02 23.43
N GLY A 182 17.61 -11.77 23.20
CA GLY A 182 16.89 -11.77 21.94
C GLY A 182 15.44 -11.39 22.14
N GLY A 183 14.76 -11.19 21.02
CA GLY A 183 13.34 -10.88 21.04
C GLY A 183 12.66 -11.36 19.77
N SER A 184 11.39 -11.68 19.90
CA SER A 184 10.50 -11.95 18.78
C SER A 184 9.18 -11.24 19.00
N GLY A 185 8.52 -10.83 17.93
CA GLY A 185 7.26 -10.12 17.99
C GLY A 185 6.55 -10.11 16.66
N GLN A 186 5.43 -9.41 16.63
CA GLN A 186 4.64 -9.24 15.42
C GLN A 186 4.00 -7.86 15.40
N VAL A 187 4.08 -7.20 14.26
CA VAL A 187 3.53 -5.86 14.03
C VAL A 187 2.56 -5.91 12.85
N VAL A 188 1.46 -5.15 12.93
CA VAL A 188 0.50 -4.99 11.83
C VAL A 188 0.68 -3.60 11.24
N ILE A 189 1.12 -3.53 9.98
CA ILE A 189 1.41 -2.29 9.28
C ILE A 189 0.26 -1.97 8.33
N PRO A 190 -0.54 -0.92 8.60
CA PRO A 190 -1.57 -0.48 7.66
C PRO A 190 -0.93 0.22 6.46
N TYR A 191 -1.50 0.03 5.28
CA TYR A 191 -1.13 0.78 4.09
C TYR A 191 -2.35 1.02 3.19
N THR A 192 -2.30 2.08 2.40
CA THR A 192 -3.34 2.46 1.45
C THR A 192 -2.76 2.49 0.04
N VAL A 193 -3.44 1.83 -0.90
CA VAL A 193 -3.11 1.88 -2.32
C VAL A 193 -4.09 2.80 -3.02
N GLU A 194 -3.57 3.68 -3.85
CA GLU A 194 -4.34 4.63 -4.64
C GLU A 194 -3.95 4.45 -6.11
N LEU A 195 -4.92 4.10 -6.95
CA LEU A 195 -4.77 4.04 -8.40
C LEU A 195 -5.61 5.16 -9.00
N THR A 196 -4.96 6.08 -9.69
CA THR A 196 -5.60 7.17 -10.42
C THR A 196 -5.38 6.95 -11.91
N VAL A 197 -6.46 7.00 -12.68
CA VAL A 197 -6.45 6.79 -14.13
C VAL A 197 -7.17 7.93 -14.80
N ASP A 198 -6.45 8.65 -15.63
CA ASP A 198 -6.97 9.75 -16.44
C ASP A 198 -7.22 9.27 -17.86
N TYR A 199 -8.42 9.56 -18.37
CA TYR A 199 -8.87 9.10 -19.67
C TYR A 199 -9.77 10.12 -20.35
N SER A 200 -9.71 10.17 -21.67
CA SER A 200 -10.67 10.89 -22.50
C SER A 200 -11.75 9.92 -22.97
N PRO A 201 -13.01 10.05 -22.54
CA PRO A 201 -14.09 9.20 -23.05
C PRO A 201 -14.29 9.43 -24.54
N VAL A 202 -14.76 8.43 -25.29
CA VAL A 202 -15.23 8.71 -26.66
C VAL A 202 -16.44 9.61 -26.54
N PRO A 203 -16.53 10.71 -27.32
CA PRO A 203 -17.79 11.42 -27.46
C PRO A 203 -18.83 10.40 -27.90
N GLU A 204 -19.86 10.17 -27.08
CA GLU A 204 -21.00 9.38 -27.52
C GLU A 204 -21.45 9.94 -28.88
N PRO A 205 -21.80 9.09 -29.87
CA PRO A 205 -22.40 9.59 -31.09
C PRO A 205 -23.63 10.38 -30.66
N SER A 206 -23.50 11.70 -30.68
CA SER A 206 -24.43 12.58 -29.96
C SER A 206 -25.85 12.19 -30.33
N SER A 207 -26.76 12.19 -29.36
CA SER A 207 -28.20 12.02 -29.61
C SER A 207 -28.69 12.93 -30.75
N LEU A 208 -27.99 14.03 -31.01
CA LEU A 208 -28.11 14.92 -32.17
C LEU A 208 -27.72 14.30 -33.52
N ALA A 209 -26.65 13.50 -33.60
CA ALA A 209 -26.30 12.73 -34.79
C ALA A 209 -27.36 11.66 -35.10
N LEU A 210 -27.85 10.95 -34.08
CA LEU A 210 -28.98 10.02 -34.20
C LEU A 210 -30.28 10.74 -34.58
N PHE A 211 -30.54 11.92 -34.01
CA PHE A 211 -31.68 12.78 -34.38
C PHE A 211 -31.56 13.29 -35.81
N GLY A 212 -30.37 13.70 -36.25
CA GLY A 212 -30.10 14.15 -37.62
C GLY A 212 -30.30 13.04 -38.64
N ILE A 213 -29.81 11.83 -38.37
CA ILE A 213 -30.07 10.65 -39.20
C ILE A 213 -31.56 10.30 -39.20
N GLY A 214 -32.22 10.39 -38.05
CA GLY A 214 -33.67 10.18 -37.93
C GLY A 214 -34.49 11.17 -38.77
N LEU A 215 -34.14 12.45 -38.74
CA LEU A 215 -34.77 13.49 -39.55
C LEU A 215 -34.51 13.30 -41.06
N LEU A 216 -33.28 12.95 -41.44
CA LEU A 216 -32.96 12.65 -42.84
C LEU A 216 -33.74 11.43 -43.35
N GLY A 217 -33.83 10.36 -42.54
CA GLY A 217 -34.65 9.19 -42.83
C GLY A 217 -36.13 9.54 -43.03
N LEU A 218 -36.71 10.33 -42.12
CA LEU A 218 -38.10 10.81 -42.22
C LEU A 218 -38.32 11.65 -43.49
N SER A 219 -37.40 12.57 -43.81
CA SER A 219 -37.49 13.40 -45.01
C SER A 219 -37.41 12.58 -46.31
N GLY A 220 -36.60 11.51 -46.33
CA GLY A 220 -36.50 10.57 -47.45
C GLY A 220 -37.79 9.78 -47.67
N VAL A 221 -38.42 9.29 -46.59
CA VAL A 221 -39.69 8.55 -46.65
C VAL A 221 -40.84 9.44 -47.12
N VAL A 222 -40.93 10.68 -46.64
CA VAL A 222 -41.94 11.66 -47.11
C VAL A 222 -41.76 11.95 -48.60
N ARG A 223 -40.51 12.14 -49.05
CA ARG A 223 -40.20 12.40 -50.46
C ARG A 223 -40.51 11.21 -51.38
N TRP A 224 -40.31 9.99 -50.90
CA TRP A 224 -40.69 8.77 -51.63
C TRP A 224 -42.21 8.66 -51.76
N LYS A 225 -42.97 8.84 -50.67
CA LYS A 225 -44.44 8.82 -50.69
C LYS A 225 -45.08 9.88 -51.58
N LEU A 226 -44.44 11.03 -51.79
CA LEU A 226 -44.95 12.09 -52.68
C LEU A 226 -44.62 11.85 -54.16
N ARG A 227 -43.78 10.87 -54.48
CA ARG A 227 -43.43 10.49 -55.87
C ARG A 227 -44.14 9.22 -56.34
N SER A 228 -44.65 8.41 -55.42
CA SER A 228 -45.53 7.26 -55.67
C SER A 228 -46.97 7.71 -55.88
#